data_AF-A0A7C3RQ93-F1
#
_entry.id   AF-A0A7C3RQ93-F1
#
_cell.length_a   1.000
_cell.length_b   1.000
_cell.length_c   1.000
_cell.angle_alpha   90.00
_cell.angle_beta   90.00
_cell.angle_gamma   90.00
#
_symmetry.space_group_name_H-M   'P 1'
#
loop_
_entity.id
_entity.type
_entity.pdbx_description
1 polymer ?
#
loop_
_entity_poly.entity_id
_entity_poly.type
_entity_poly.pdbx_seq_one_letter_code
_entity_poly.pdbx_strand_id
1 'polypeptide(L)'
;MITKEDRKILRDLAKRVAEIAELPIMEERRNMWKRHNQLKRVRPMILVFPEGSWRELLPESVLQCQGESARQIEWELRQRIYQYENIHDDSVIEKKWTVRKVIKNTGWGLEPRHKPSSQNTGAWGFDPVINDYNDLKKLRFPEVIYDEKETIRRLEEAQDLFEDILDVQLKGISHISFHLMAIYCQLRGLEQVMLDMYENPDMLHETMAFLEEGHQRLIQQYIDLNLLSLNNDDTYHSSGGVGYTDELPKPDYNPNRIRP
;
A
#
# COMPACT_ATOMS: atom_id res chain seq x y z
N MET A 1 17.58 -13.08 -10.47
CA MET A 1 18.50 -13.74 -9.52
C MET A 1 19.45 -12.68 -8.99
N ILE A 2 19.59 -12.55 -7.68
CA ILE A 2 20.44 -11.53 -7.04
C ILE A 2 21.90 -12.00 -7.15
N THR A 3 22.77 -11.18 -7.76
CA THR A 3 24.20 -11.52 -7.88
C THR A 3 24.92 -11.36 -6.54
N LYS A 4 26.15 -11.88 -6.42
CA LYS A 4 26.96 -11.68 -5.21
C LYS A 4 27.26 -10.20 -4.94
N GLU A 5 27.46 -9.41 -5.98
CA GLU A 5 27.71 -7.97 -5.86
C GLU A 5 26.44 -7.23 -5.42
N ASP A 6 25.30 -7.53 -6.04
CA ASP A 6 24.01 -6.98 -5.62
C ASP A 6 23.73 -7.30 -4.15
N ARG A 7 23.93 -8.56 -3.74
CA ARG A 7 23.73 -8.99 -2.35
C ARG A 7 24.56 -8.16 -1.37
N LYS A 8 25.81 -7.85 -1.72
CA LYS A 8 26.68 -7.03 -0.87
C LYS A 8 26.10 -5.61 -0.70
N ILE A 9 25.76 -4.96 -1.81
CA ILE A 9 25.16 -3.60 -1.81
C ILE A 9 23.89 -3.58 -0.96
N LEU A 10 22.98 -4.52 -1.20
CA LEU A 10 21.70 -4.60 -0.49
C LEU A 10 21.88 -4.80 1.02
N ARG A 11 22.81 -5.69 1.42
CA ARG A 11 23.07 -5.96 2.83
C ARG A 11 23.74 -4.78 3.53
N ASP A 12 24.63 -4.06 2.87
CA ASP A 12 25.25 -2.86 3.45
C ASP A 12 24.23 -1.72 3.63
N LEU A 13 23.30 -1.55 2.68
CA LEU A 13 22.16 -0.64 2.83
C LEU A 13 21.21 -1.07 3.97
N ALA A 14 20.93 -2.37 4.09
CA ALA A 14 20.11 -2.91 5.16
C ALA A 14 20.72 -2.66 6.55
N LYS A 15 22.05 -2.80 6.70
CA LYS A 15 22.74 -2.45 7.95
C LYS A 15 22.58 -0.97 8.28
N ARG A 16 22.73 -0.10 7.28
CA ARG A 16 22.53 1.34 7.47
C ARG A 16 21.10 1.66 7.92
N VAL A 17 20.11 1.00 7.33
CA VAL A 17 18.72 1.10 7.77
C VAL A 17 18.54 0.63 9.22
N ALA A 18 19.16 -0.49 9.60
CA ALA A 18 19.12 -1.00 10.97
C ALA A 18 19.75 -0.03 11.97
N GLU A 19 20.92 0.55 11.65
CA GLU A 19 21.56 1.59 12.47
C GLU A 19 20.64 2.80 12.70
N ILE A 20 19.98 3.27 11.63
CA ILE A 20 19.04 4.39 11.73
C ILE A 20 17.83 4.02 12.60
N ALA A 21 17.32 2.80 12.46
CA ALA A 21 16.17 2.31 13.22
C ALA A 21 16.43 2.21 14.73
N GLU A 22 17.69 2.01 15.12
CA GLU A 22 18.14 1.91 16.53
C GLU A 22 18.40 3.27 17.18
N LEU A 23 18.33 4.38 16.42
CA LEU A 23 18.52 5.71 16.99
C LEU A 23 17.41 6.07 18.00
N PRO A 24 17.72 6.74 19.12
CA PRO A 24 16.74 7.11 20.14
C PRO A 24 15.54 7.89 19.59
N ILE A 25 15.76 8.74 18.56
CA ILE A 25 14.71 9.52 17.91
C ILE A 25 13.60 8.64 17.29
N MET A 26 13.91 7.41 16.85
CA MET A 26 12.90 6.51 16.30
C MET A 26 11.94 6.04 17.39
N GLU A 27 12.45 5.75 18.58
CA GLU A 27 11.63 5.41 19.73
C GLU A 27 10.82 6.62 20.24
N GLU A 28 11.42 7.81 20.25
CA GLU A 28 10.70 9.04 20.57
C GLU A 28 9.53 9.28 19.60
N ARG A 29 9.76 9.15 18.29
CA ARG A 29 8.73 9.28 17.25
C ARG A 29 7.63 8.23 17.39
N ARG A 30 7.97 6.96 17.63
CA ARG A 30 6.96 5.91 17.94
C ARG A 30 6.07 6.31 19.10
N ASN A 31 6.66 6.78 20.20
CA ASN A 31 5.91 7.19 21.39
C ASN A 31 5.07 8.44 21.15
N MET A 32 5.55 9.38 20.32
CA MET A 32 4.76 10.52 19.88
C MET A 32 3.57 10.11 19.02
N TRP A 33 3.75 9.20 18.06
CA TRP A 33 2.65 8.68 17.25
C TRP A 33 1.61 7.95 18.08
N LYS A 34 2.01 7.09 19.02
CA LYS A 34 1.09 6.43 19.97
C LYS A 34 0.25 7.46 20.72
N ARG A 35 0.89 8.50 21.28
CA ARG A 35 0.20 9.58 22.00
C ARG A 35 -0.73 10.38 21.08
N HIS A 36 -0.29 10.70 19.86
CA HIS A 36 -1.09 11.40 18.87
C HIS A 36 -2.38 10.63 18.56
N ASN A 37 -2.26 9.33 18.29
CA ASN A 37 -3.39 8.44 17.99
C ASN A 37 -4.33 8.26 19.20
N GLN A 38 -3.80 8.32 20.43
CA GLN A 38 -4.59 8.36 21.67
C GLN A 38 -5.21 9.73 21.99
N LEU A 39 -5.13 10.71 21.08
CA LEU A 39 -5.59 12.10 21.28
C LEU A 39 -4.93 12.82 22.47
N LYS A 40 -3.72 12.38 22.87
CA LYS A 40 -2.92 13.04 23.90
C LYS A 40 -2.09 14.15 23.26
N ARG A 41 -2.00 15.29 23.94
CA ARG A 41 -1.25 16.46 23.45
C ARG A 41 0.21 16.09 23.16
N VAL A 42 0.63 16.33 21.93
CA VAL A 42 2.02 16.34 21.42
C VAL A 42 2.19 17.59 20.55
N ARG A 43 3.40 17.87 20.05
CA ARG A 43 3.54 18.84 18.95
C ARG A 43 2.87 18.28 17.67
N PRO A 44 2.55 19.10 16.67
CA PRO A 44 2.07 18.59 15.39
C PRO A 44 3.01 17.51 14.84
N MET A 45 2.43 16.39 14.41
CA MET A 45 3.12 15.33 13.68
C MET A 45 3.12 15.69 12.20
N ILE A 46 4.26 15.52 11.54
CA ILE A 46 4.47 15.89 10.14
C ILE A 46 4.99 14.67 9.39
N LEU A 47 4.32 14.30 8.31
CA LEU A 47 4.83 13.35 7.33
C LEU A 47 4.99 14.09 6.00
N VAL A 48 6.13 13.90 5.34
CA VAL A 48 6.43 14.50 4.05
C VAL A 48 6.62 13.40 3.02
N PHE A 49 5.76 13.41 2.00
CA PHE A 49 5.79 12.49 0.89
C PHE A 49 6.26 13.23 -0.37
N PRO A 50 7.48 12.97 -0.88
CA PRO A 50 7.96 13.60 -2.10
C PRO A 50 7.18 13.22 -3.37
N GLU A 51 6.40 12.14 -3.33
CA GLU A 51 5.56 11.68 -4.46
C GLU A 51 6.35 11.63 -5.78
N GLY A 52 5.91 12.34 -6.82
CA GLY A 52 6.58 12.38 -8.12
C GLY A 52 8.00 12.96 -8.09
N SER A 53 8.40 13.68 -7.04
CA SER A 53 9.74 14.25 -6.89
C SER A 53 10.81 13.19 -6.61
N TRP A 54 10.45 11.95 -6.24
CA TRP A 54 11.43 10.87 -6.05
C TRP A 54 12.31 10.62 -7.28
N ARG A 55 11.81 10.88 -8.48
CA ARG A 55 12.60 10.77 -9.73
C ARG A 55 13.79 11.73 -9.78
N GLU A 56 13.75 12.82 -9.00
CA GLU A 56 14.80 13.83 -8.89
C GLU A 56 15.66 13.60 -7.65
N LEU A 57 15.04 13.20 -6.53
CA LEU A 57 15.72 12.99 -5.25
C LEU A 57 16.50 11.66 -5.20
N LEU A 58 15.98 10.62 -5.84
CA LEU A 58 16.56 9.27 -5.92
C LEU A 58 16.36 8.68 -7.33
N PRO A 59 17.03 9.25 -8.36
CA PRO A 59 16.89 8.79 -9.74
C PRO A 59 17.48 7.38 -9.92
N GLU A 60 16.93 6.60 -10.86
CA GLU A 60 17.40 5.24 -11.13
C GLU A 60 18.90 5.15 -11.47
N SER A 61 19.49 6.23 -12.01
CA SER A 61 20.91 6.29 -12.35
C SER A 61 21.85 6.17 -11.13
N VAL A 62 21.35 6.39 -9.90
CA VAL A 62 22.14 6.22 -8.67
C VAL A 62 22.13 4.78 -8.15
N LEU A 63 21.26 3.92 -8.68
CA LEU A 63 21.15 2.53 -8.27
C LEU A 63 22.29 1.71 -8.89
N GLN A 64 22.99 0.97 -8.05
CA GLN A 64 24.19 0.21 -8.39
C GLN A 64 23.89 -1.25 -8.74
N CYS A 65 22.78 -1.79 -8.21
CA CYS A 65 22.34 -3.13 -8.52
C CYS A 65 22.03 -3.28 -10.01
N GLN A 66 22.26 -4.48 -10.56
CA GLN A 66 22.08 -4.76 -11.98
C GLN A 66 20.73 -5.42 -12.28
N GLY A 67 20.30 -6.38 -11.45
CA GLY A 67 19.03 -7.06 -11.64
C GLY A 67 17.84 -6.19 -11.24
N GLU A 68 16.75 -6.22 -12.02
CA GLU A 68 15.53 -5.43 -11.77
C GLU A 68 14.97 -5.61 -10.35
N SER A 69 14.85 -6.86 -9.89
CA SER A 69 14.39 -7.16 -8.52
C SER A 69 15.35 -6.62 -7.45
N ALA A 70 16.66 -6.66 -7.69
CA ALA A 70 17.66 -6.12 -6.76
C ALA A 70 17.62 -4.59 -6.74
N ARG A 71 17.44 -3.94 -7.90
CA ARG A 71 17.30 -2.49 -8.01
C ARG A 71 16.06 -1.98 -7.28
N GLN A 72 14.96 -2.72 -7.31
CA GLN A 72 13.75 -2.37 -6.54
C GLN A 72 14.03 -2.39 -5.03
N ILE A 73 14.70 -3.43 -4.53
CA ILE A 73 15.09 -3.53 -3.11
C ILE A 73 16.08 -2.42 -2.74
N GLU A 74 17.08 -2.16 -3.59
CA GLU A 74 18.06 -1.09 -3.41
C GLU A 74 17.37 0.26 -3.28
N TRP A 75 16.43 0.54 -4.18
CA TRP A 75 15.68 1.79 -4.19
C TRP A 75 14.86 1.95 -2.91
N GLU A 76 14.16 0.90 -2.44
CA GLU A 76 13.40 0.95 -1.18
C GLU A 76 14.30 1.24 0.03
N LEU A 77 15.44 0.58 0.15
CA LEU A 77 16.38 0.81 1.25
C LEU A 77 16.98 2.22 1.20
N ARG A 78 17.40 2.68 0.01
CA ARG A 78 17.94 4.03 -0.19
C ARG A 78 16.88 5.10 0.08
N GLN A 79 15.63 4.89 -0.32
CA GLN A 79 14.53 5.82 -0.06
C GLN A 79 14.35 6.03 1.44
N ARG A 80 14.41 4.96 2.24
CA ARG A 80 14.29 5.03 3.70
C ARG A 80 15.46 5.77 4.35
N ILE A 81 16.68 5.52 3.87
CA ILE A 81 17.88 6.26 4.31
C ILE A 81 17.74 7.74 3.95
N TYR A 82 17.33 8.04 2.71
CA TYR A 82 17.16 9.40 2.21
C TYR A 82 16.13 10.19 3.03
N GLN A 83 14.99 9.55 3.37
CA GLN A 83 13.95 10.14 4.21
C GLN A 83 14.52 10.63 5.54
N TYR A 84 15.32 9.78 6.21
CA TYR A 84 15.96 10.15 7.47
C TYR A 84 17.02 11.24 7.31
N GLU A 85 17.87 11.13 6.30
CA GLU A 85 19.04 11.99 6.12
C GLU A 85 18.70 13.39 5.56
N ASN A 86 17.59 13.55 4.83
CA ASN A 86 17.30 14.79 4.09
C ASN A 86 15.93 15.42 4.38
N ILE A 87 14.91 14.62 4.73
CA ILE A 87 13.53 15.12 4.84
C ILE A 87 13.17 15.50 6.29
N HIS A 88 13.78 14.81 7.28
CA HIS A 88 13.69 15.13 8.71
C HIS A 88 12.27 15.32 9.27
N ASP A 89 11.28 14.63 8.69
CA ASP A 89 9.91 14.60 9.17
C ASP A 89 9.75 13.62 10.36
N ASP A 90 8.50 13.31 10.73
CA ASP A 90 8.19 12.37 11.83
C ASP A 90 8.04 10.92 11.39
N SER A 91 8.54 10.59 10.19
CA SER A 91 8.62 9.20 9.73
C SER A 91 9.51 8.39 10.68
N VAL A 92 9.05 7.20 11.04
CA VAL A 92 9.85 6.22 11.80
C VAL A 92 10.48 5.26 10.81
N ILE A 93 11.80 5.09 10.88
CA ILE A 93 12.49 4.05 10.14
C ILE A 93 12.55 2.81 11.03
N GLU A 94 11.81 1.77 10.66
CA GLU A 94 11.74 0.52 11.45
C GLU A 94 12.84 -0.48 11.07
N LYS A 95 13.31 -1.33 11.98
CA LYS A 95 14.31 -2.37 11.65
C LYS A 95 13.71 -3.55 10.87
N LYS A 96 12.68 -3.33 10.07
CA LYS A 96 11.89 -4.39 9.43
C LYS A 96 12.07 -4.45 7.92
N TRP A 97 11.87 -5.65 7.38
CA TRP A 97 11.64 -5.90 5.96
C TRP A 97 10.32 -6.66 5.79
N THR A 98 9.33 -6.05 5.14
CA THR A 98 7.98 -6.63 5.06
C THR A 98 7.75 -7.30 3.72
N VAL A 99 7.65 -8.63 3.73
CA VAL A 99 7.22 -9.41 2.57
C VAL A 99 5.70 -9.43 2.55
N ARG A 100 5.09 -8.99 1.44
CA ARG A 100 3.64 -9.01 1.29
C ARG A 100 3.15 -10.36 0.76
N LYS A 101 2.07 -10.89 1.34
CA LYS A 101 1.33 -12.02 0.77
C LYS A 101 0.96 -11.69 -0.68
N VAL A 102 1.19 -12.63 -1.61
CA VAL A 102 0.84 -12.44 -3.02
C VAL A 102 -0.64 -12.70 -3.20
N ILE A 103 -1.40 -11.62 -3.28
CA ILE A 103 -2.85 -11.61 -3.39
C ILE A 103 -3.23 -10.93 -4.70
N LYS A 104 -4.05 -11.60 -5.50
CA LYS A 104 -4.63 -11.07 -6.74
C LYS A 104 -6.14 -10.94 -6.56
N ASN A 105 -6.77 -10.05 -7.32
CA ASN A 105 -8.22 -10.02 -7.46
C ASN A 105 -8.60 -10.01 -8.95
N THR A 106 -9.76 -10.57 -9.27
CA THR A 106 -10.25 -10.69 -10.67
C THR A 106 -10.86 -9.40 -11.23
N GLY A 107 -10.92 -8.32 -10.44
CA GLY A 107 -11.50 -7.04 -10.85
C GLY A 107 -13.03 -7.06 -10.95
N TRP A 108 -13.58 -5.97 -11.48
CA TRP A 108 -15.02 -5.72 -11.53
C TRP A 108 -15.70 -6.20 -12.82
N GLY A 109 -15.01 -7.00 -13.64
CA GLY A 109 -15.48 -7.49 -14.94
C GLY A 109 -15.42 -6.46 -16.09
N LEU A 110 -15.05 -5.21 -15.80
CA LEU A 110 -14.80 -4.16 -16.77
C LEU A 110 -13.47 -3.48 -16.49
N GLU A 111 -12.69 -3.24 -17.54
CA GLU A 111 -11.41 -2.54 -17.46
C GLU A 111 -11.61 -1.06 -17.82
N PRO A 112 -11.20 -0.11 -16.95
CA PRO A 112 -11.19 1.30 -17.28
C PRO A 112 -10.36 1.61 -18.52
N ARG A 113 -10.77 2.62 -19.29
CA ARG A 113 -9.99 3.14 -20.42
C ARG A 113 -9.74 4.63 -20.27
N HIS A 114 -8.60 5.06 -20.80
CA HIS A 114 -8.17 6.45 -20.75
C HIS A 114 -7.77 6.97 -22.14
N LYS A 115 -7.99 8.25 -22.34
CA LYS A 115 -7.42 9.04 -23.44
C LYS A 115 -6.07 9.57 -22.97
N PRO A 116 -4.94 9.08 -23.51
CA PRO A 116 -3.63 9.42 -23.00
C PRO A 116 -3.29 10.89 -23.27
N SER A 117 -2.41 11.45 -22.43
CA SER A 117 -1.79 12.74 -22.71
C SER A 117 -0.70 12.60 -23.77
N SER A 118 -0.47 13.65 -24.55
CA SER A 118 0.72 13.75 -25.41
C SER A 118 2.01 14.06 -24.62
N GLN A 119 1.88 14.51 -23.37
CA GLN A 119 3.00 14.78 -22.48
C GLN A 119 3.21 13.61 -21.52
N ASN A 120 4.47 13.22 -21.29
CA ASN A 120 4.82 12.09 -20.42
C ASN A 120 4.32 12.23 -18.96
N THR A 121 4.06 13.46 -18.50
CA THR A 121 3.55 13.77 -17.16
C THR A 121 2.23 14.54 -17.20
N GLY A 122 1.54 14.53 -18.34
CA GLY A 122 0.28 15.23 -18.53
C GLY A 122 -0.91 14.43 -18.00
N ALA A 123 -2.01 15.13 -17.75
CA ALA A 123 -3.27 14.52 -17.36
C ALA A 123 -3.88 13.71 -18.51
N TRP A 124 -4.61 12.65 -18.16
CA TRP A 124 -5.37 11.81 -19.08
C TRP A 124 -6.87 12.12 -18.99
N GLY A 125 -7.60 11.81 -20.06
CA GLY A 125 -9.06 11.91 -20.09
C GLY A 125 -9.73 10.56 -19.86
N PHE A 126 -10.98 10.55 -19.42
CA PHE A 126 -11.77 9.31 -19.33
C PHE A 126 -12.21 8.84 -20.73
N ASP A 127 -12.17 7.52 -20.96
CA ASP A 127 -12.79 6.85 -22.10
C ASP A 127 -13.83 5.84 -21.59
N PRO A 128 -15.11 6.25 -21.44
CA PRO A 128 -16.13 5.45 -20.78
C PRO A 128 -16.31 4.05 -21.39
N VAL A 129 -16.51 3.06 -20.52
CA VAL A 129 -16.89 1.68 -20.85
C VAL A 129 -18.30 1.33 -20.40
N ILE A 130 -18.88 2.14 -19.52
CA ILE A 130 -20.31 2.16 -19.18
C ILE A 130 -20.93 3.36 -19.87
N ASN A 131 -21.76 3.13 -20.88
CA ASN A 131 -22.44 4.17 -21.64
C ASN A 131 -23.92 4.27 -21.28
N ASP A 132 -24.55 3.14 -21.00
CA ASP A 132 -25.95 3.04 -20.62
C ASP A 132 -26.20 1.96 -19.54
N TYR A 133 -27.45 1.86 -19.08
CA TYR A 133 -27.85 0.96 -18.01
C TYR A 133 -27.54 -0.52 -18.29
N ASN A 134 -27.60 -0.96 -19.54
CA ASN A 134 -27.35 -2.37 -19.87
C ASN A 134 -25.88 -2.75 -19.67
N ASP A 135 -24.96 -1.79 -19.73
CA ASP A 135 -23.54 -2.04 -19.46
C ASP A 135 -23.28 -2.44 -18.01
N LEU A 136 -24.16 -2.08 -17.06
CA LEU A 136 -24.06 -2.51 -15.66
C LEU A 136 -24.10 -4.04 -15.53
N LYS A 137 -24.80 -4.74 -16.45
CA LYS A 137 -24.86 -6.22 -16.47
C LYS A 137 -23.51 -6.88 -16.74
N LYS A 138 -22.51 -6.11 -17.20
CA LYS A 138 -21.14 -6.58 -17.43
C LYS A 138 -20.30 -6.58 -16.15
N LEU A 139 -20.75 -5.85 -15.11
CA LEU A 139 -20.06 -5.84 -13.82
C LEU A 139 -20.07 -7.23 -13.18
N ARG A 140 -18.97 -7.55 -12.49
CA ARG A 140 -18.76 -8.80 -11.76
C ARG A 140 -18.19 -8.49 -10.39
N PHE A 141 -18.53 -9.36 -9.43
CA PHE A 141 -17.90 -9.29 -8.11
C PHE A 141 -16.47 -9.83 -8.21
N PRO A 142 -15.49 -9.13 -7.63
CA PRO A 142 -14.11 -9.61 -7.62
C PRO A 142 -13.96 -10.87 -6.75
N GLU A 143 -13.11 -11.78 -7.21
CA GLU A 143 -12.67 -12.97 -6.49
C GLU A 143 -11.22 -12.80 -6.06
N VAL A 144 -10.90 -13.18 -4.82
CA VAL A 144 -9.57 -13.07 -4.23
C VAL A 144 -8.81 -14.38 -4.43
N ILE A 145 -7.61 -14.27 -4.99
CA ILE A 145 -6.71 -15.40 -5.23
C ILE A 145 -5.45 -15.19 -4.40
N TYR A 146 -5.18 -16.12 -3.48
CA TYR A 146 -3.94 -16.13 -2.69
C TYR A 146 -2.94 -17.12 -3.27
N ASP A 147 -1.78 -16.61 -3.69
CA ASP A 147 -0.66 -17.43 -4.17
C ASP A 147 0.31 -17.71 -3.01
N GLU A 148 -0.01 -18.76 -2.25
CA GLU A 148 0.78 -19.18 -1.09
C GLU A 148 2.20 -19.60 -1.48
N LYS A 149 2.35 -20.31 -2.62
CA LYS A 149 3.67 -20.80 -3.07
C LYS A 149 4.61 -19.66 -3.40
N GLU A 150 4.14 -18.68 -4.17
CA GLU A 150 4.94 -17.51 -4.48
C GLU A 150 5.21 -16.65 -3.24
N THR A 151 4.26 -16.59 -2.31
CA THR A 151 4.44 -15.91 -1.03
C THR A 151 5.58 -16.51 -0.21
N ILE A 152 5.59 -17.84 -0.06
CA ILE A 152 6.65 -18.55 0.67
C ILE A 152 7.99 -18.36 -0.02
N ARG A 153 8.04 -18.51 -1.36
CA ARG A 153 9.27 -18.29 -2.14
C ARG A 153 9.87 -16.90 -1.89
N ARG A 154 9.04 -15.84 -1.92
CA ARG A 154 9.50 -14.46 -1.65
C ARG A 154 9.95 -14.27 -0.21
N LEU A 155 9.29 -14.93 0.74
CA LEU A 155 9.66 -14.87 2.15
C LEU A 155 11.03 -15.49 2.38
N GLU A 156 11.26 -16.70 1.85
CA GLU A 156 12.54 -17.41 1.92
C GLU A 156 13.66 -16.59 1.29
N GLU A 157 13.43 -15.98 0.12
CA GLU A 157 14.41 -15.11 -0.54
C GLU A 157 14.77 -13.87 0.31
N ALA A 158 13.78 -13.28 0.99
CA ALA A 158 14.03 -12.13 1.86
C ALA A 158 14.73 -12.54 3.16
N GLN A 159 14.39 -13.70 3.73
CA GLN A 159 15.05 -14.24 4.92
C GLN A 159 16.52 -14.53 4.64
N ASP A 160 16.83 -15.26 3.56
CA ASP A 160 18.20 -15.53 3.13
C ASP A 160 19.00 -14.23 2.87
N LEU A 161 18.33 -13.15 2.47
CA LEU A 161 18.99 -11.88 2.19
C LEU A 161 19.22 -11.03 3.45
N PHE A 162 18.28 -11.02 4.41
CA PHE A 162 18.22 -9.99 5.45
C PHE A 162 18.00 -10.47 6.89
N GLU A 163 17.68 -11.73 7.17
CA GLU A 163 17.20 -12.13 8.51
C GLU A 163 18.18 -11.83 9.67
N ASP A 164 19.48 -11.76 9.38
CA ASP A 164 20.52 -11.44 10.36
C ASP A 164 20.74 -9.92 10.56
N ILE A 165 20.02 -9.08 9.82
CA ILE A 165 20.15 -7.62 9.80
C ILE A 165 18.81 -6.92 10.09
N LEU A 166 17.74 -7.32 9.39
CA LEU A 166 16.40 -6.74 9.48
C LEU A 166 15.39 -7.81 9.94
N ASP A 167 14.38 -7.37 10.66
CA ASP A 167 13.23 -8.18 11.07
C ASP A 167 12.35 -8.48 9.85
N VAL A 168 12.62 -9.62 9.21
CA VAL A 168 11.86 -10.08 8.05
C VAL A 168 10.50 -10.61 8.51
N GLN A 169 9.42 -9.99 8.05
CA GLN A 169 8.06 -10.37 8.43
C GLN A 169 7.15 -10.58 7.21
N LEU A 170 6.26 -11.56 7.32
CA LEU A 170 5.20 -11.79 6.34
C LEU A 170 3.95 -11.00 6.75
N LYS A 171 3.44 -10.15 5.85
CA LYS A 171 2.25 -9.34 6.09
C LYS A 171 1.24 -9.50 4.96
N GLY A 172 -0.01 -9.73 5.33
CA GLY A 172 -1.15 -9.67 4.42
C GLY A 172 -1.68 -8.24 4.26
N ILE A 173 -2.99 -8.13 4.15
CA ILE A 173 -3.73 -6.89 3.99
C ILE A 173 -3.82 -6.19 5.35
N SER A 174 -3.15 -5.05 5.45
CA SER A 174 -3.12 -4.22 6.67
C SER A 174 -3.74 -2.83 6.46
N HIS A 175 -4.17 -2.54 5.24
CA HIS A 175 -4.86 -1.32 4.89
C HIS A 175 -6.01 -1.68 3.95
N ILE A 176 -7.22 -1.29 4.33
CA ILE A 176 -8.43 -1.50 3.54
C ILE A 176 -9.00 -0.12 3.25
N SER A 177 -9.13 0.22 1.97
CA SER A 177 -9.78 1.45 1.53
C SER A 177 -10.76 1.17 0.40
N PHE A 178 -11.83 1.96 0.35
CA PHE A 178 -12.90 1.82 -0.63
C PHE A 178 -13.11 3.15 -1.34
N HIS A 179 -13.16 3.11 -2.66
CA HIS A 179 -13.32 4.29 -3.50
C HIS A 179 -14.39 4.05 -4.56
N LEU A 180 -15.61 3.74 -4.11
CA LEU A 180 -16.74 3.34 -4.99
C LEU A 180 -16.97 4.36 -6.12
N MET A 181 -16.99 5.64 -5.75
CA MET A 181 -17.16 6.72 -6.71
C MET A 181 -16.00 6.81 -7.69
N ALA A 182 -14.76 6.60 -7.24
CA ALA A 182 -13.61 6.60 -8.13
C ALA A 182 -13.70 5.45 -9.14
N ILE A 183 -14.07 4.24 -8.70
CA ILE A 183 -14.29 3.09 -9.59
C ILE A 183 -15.37 3.42 -10.63
N TYR A 184 -16.50 3.98 -10.22
CA TYR A 184 -17.55 4.35 -11.17
C TYR A 184 -17.09 5.44 -12.15
N CYS A 185 -16.42 6.49 -11.67
CA CYS A 185 -15.85 7.53 -12.54
C CYS A 185 -14.85 6.96 -13.56
N GLN A 186 -14.02 5.98 -13.18
CA GLN A 186 -13.09 5.31 -14.08
C GLN A 186 -13.81 4.55 -15.21
N LEU A 187 -15.01 4.03 -14.95
CA LEU A 187 -15.79 3.25 -15.92
C LEU A 187 -16.77 4.11 -16.73
N ARG A 188 -17.33 5.16 -16.14
CA ARG A 188 -18.41 6.00 -16.70
C ARG A 188 -17.94 7.37 -17.19
N GLY A 189 -16.80 7.83 -16.70
CA GLY A 189 -16.29 9.20 -16.89
C GLY A 189 -16.83 10.17 -15.85
N LEU A 190 -15.94 10.98 -15.26
CA LEU A 190 -16.28 11.89 -14.16
C LEU A 190 -17.42 12.87 -14.49
N GLU A 191 -17.37 13.51 -15.66
CA GLU A 191 -18.41 14.47 -16.10
C GLU A 191 -19.78 13.81 -16.09
N GLN A 192 -19.86 12.63 -16.68
CA GLN A 192 -21.12 11.92 -16.82
C GLN A 192 -21.62 11.37 -15.49
N VAL A 193 -20.74 10.95 -14.58
CA VAL A 193 -21.15 10.61 -13.20
C VAL A 193 -21.76 11.81 -12.48
N MET A 194 -21.22 13.02 -12.66
CA MET A 194 -21.80 14.23 -12.09
C MET A 194 -23.17 14.55 -12.68
N LEU A 195 -23.37 14.33 -13.99
CA LEU A 195 -24.67 14.48 -14.63
C LEU A 195 -25.67 13.40 -14.18
N ASP A 196 -25.22 12.15 -14.05
CA ASP A 196 -26.04 11.00 -13.64
C ASP A 196 -26.67 11.22 -12.25
N MET A 197 -26.07 12.04 -11.37
CA MET A 197 -26.68 12.43 -10.08
C MET A 197 -28.05 13.12 -10.25
N TYR A 198 -28.27 13.79 -11.38
CA TYR A 198 -29.53 14.46 -11.71
C TYR A 198 -30.30 13.70 -12.78
N GLU A 199 -29.63 13.29 -13.87
CA GLU A 199 -30.29 12.71 -15.04
C GLU A 199 -30.58 11.21 -14.91
N ASN A 200 -29.72 10.45 -14.21
CA ASN A 200 -29.83 8.99 -14.08
C ASN A 200 -29.58 8.53 -12.62
N PRO A 201 -30.29 9.08 -11.62
CA PRO A 201 -29.99 8.81 -10.21
C PRO A 201 -30.13 7.32 -9.87
N ASP A 202 -31.10 6.62 -10.47
CA ASP A 202 -31.32 5.19 -10.22
C ASP A 202 -30.12 4.34 -10.69
N MET A 203 -29.52 4.67 -11.84
CA MET A 203 -28.33 3.97 -12.36
C MET A 203 -27.12 4.18 -11.44
N LEU A 204 -26.94 5.41 -10.94
CA LEU A 204 -25.90 5.73 -9.98
C LEU A 204 -26.11 4.94 -8.66
N HIS A 205 -27.32 4.95 -8.12
CA HIS A 205 -27.66 4.23 -6.88
C HIS A 205 -27.48 2.72 -7.02
N GLU A 206 -27.94 2.11 -8.11
CA GLU A 206 -27.74 0.68 -8.37
C GLU A 206 -26.26 0.33 -8.46
N THR A 207 -25.47 1.17 -9.15
CA THR A 207 -24.01 0.94 -9.25
C THR A 207 -23.32 1.06 -7.90
N MET A 208 -23.70 2.05 -7.07
CA MET A 208 -23.14 2.20 -5.73
C MET A 208 -23.49 1.01 -4.83
N ALA A 209 -24.73 0.51 -4.89
CA ALA A 209 -25.15 -0.68 -4.15
C ALA A 209 -24.38 -1.93 -4.60
N PHE A 210 -24.20 -2.13 -5.91
CA PHE A 210 -23.40 -3.24 -6.44
C PHE A 210 -21.95 -3.18 -5.97
N LEU A 211 -21.31 -2.00 -6.06
CA LEU A 211 -19.92 -1.85 -5.62
C LEU A 211 -19.79 -2.03 -4.10
N GLU A 212 -20.73 -1.53 -3.31
CA GLU A 212 -20.76 -1.71 -1.86
C GLU A 212 -20.84 -3.19 -1.47
N GLU A 213 -21.79 -3.93 -2.05
CA GLU A 213 -21.91 -5.38 -1.86
C GLU A 213 -20.63 -6.11 -2.26
N GLY A 214 -20.03 -5.73 -3.39
CA GLY A 214 -18.77 -6.33 -3.85
C GLY A 214 -17.61 -6.12 -2.88
N HIS A 215 -17.52 -4.95 -2.23
CA HIS A 215 -16.50 -4.70 -1.22
C HIS A 215 -16.76 -5.48 0.06
N GLN A 216 -18.02 -5.63 0.49
CA GLN A 216 -18.35 -6.52 1.62
C GLN A 216 -17.90 -7.96 1.34
N ARG A 217 -18.17 -8.46 0.12
CA ARG A 217 -17.71 -9.79 -0.33
C ARG A 217 -16.19 -9.90 -0.36
N LEU A 218 -15.48 -8.84 -0.77
CA LEU A 218 -14.01 -8.81 -0.74
C LEU A 218 -13.45 -8.91 0.68
N ILE A 219 -13.99 -8.13 1.63
CA ILE A 219 -13.57 -8.19 3.04
C ILE A 219 -13.81 -9.59 3.59
N GLN A 220 -14.98 -10.18 3.31
CA GLN A 220 -15.30 -11.53 3.75
C GLN A 220 -14.31 -12.55 3.20
N GLN A 221 -13.95 -12.47 1.91
CA GLN A 221 -12.91 -13.31 1.33
C GLN A 221 -11.54 -13.14 2.01
N TYR A 222 -11.15 -11.91 2.38
CA TYR A 222 -9.91 -11.68 3.14
C TYR A 222 -9.93 -12.33 4.53
N ILE A 223 -11.09 -12.34 5.20
CA ILE A 223 -11.29 -13.01 6.48
C ILE A 223 -11.22 -14.53 6.30
N ASP A 224 -11.94 -15.07 5.32
CA ASP A 224 -12.05 -16.52 5.09
C ASP A 224 -10.73 -17.13 4.65
N LEU A 225 -9.95 -16.41 3.85
CA LEU A 225 -8.61 -16.79 3.40
C LEU A 225 -7.50 -16.43 4.41
N ASN A 226 -7.84 -15.86 5.56
CA ASN A 226 -6.90 -15.43 6.60
C ASN A 226 -5.77 -14.51 6.07
N LEU A 227 -6.18 -13.51 5.29
CA LEU A 227 -5.27 -12.59 4.60
C LEU A 227 -5.09 -11.25 5.34
N LEU A 228 -5.84 -10.98 6.39
CA LEU A 228 -5.70 -9.76 7.17
C LEU A 228 -4.42 -9.76 8.01
N SER A 229 -3.89 -8.58 8.29
CA SER A 229 -2.75 -8.36 9.16
C SER A 229 -2.92 -7.12 10.00
N LEU A 230 -2.38 -7.16 11.22
CA LEU A 230 -2.41 -6.02 12.12
C LEU A 230 -1.76 -4.80 11.47
N ASN A 231 -2.28 -3.63 11.82
CA ASN A 231 -1.84 -2.34 11.30
C ASN A 231 -1.59 -1.33 12.42
N ASN A 232 -1.38 -1.81 13.64
CA ASN A 232 -1.03 -1.02 14.83
C ASN A 232 0.47 -0.67 14.90
N ASP A 233 1.12 -0.52 13.74
CA ASP A 233 2.55 -0.26 13.55
C ASP A 233 2.75 0.95 12.63
N ASP A 234 3.89 1.06 11.93
CA ASP A 234 4.17 2.06 10.90
C ASP A 234 3.35 1.90 9.61
N THR A 235 2.31 1.04 9.60
CA THR A 235 1.36 1.03 8.48
C THR A 235 0.74 2.42 8.33
N TYR A 236 0.79 2.95 7.11
CA TYR A 236 0.19 4.23 6.76
C TYR A 236 -1.31 4.09 6.47
N HIS A 237 -2.11 5.01 7.00
CA HIS A 237 -3.57 5.06 6.91
C HIS A 237 -4.08 6.38 6.30
N SER A 238 -3.41 6.85 5.24
CA SER A 238 -3.80 8.07 4.52
C SER A 238 -3.93 9.28 5.46
N SER A 239 -5.07 9.98 5.45
CA SER A 239 -5.33 11.13 6.32
C SER A 239 -5.28 10.80 7.83
N GLY A 240 -5.26 9.52 8.20
CA GLY A 240 -5.08 9.05 9.57
C GLY A 240 -3.62 8.97 10.05
N GLY A 241 -2.63 9.22 9.19
CA GLY A 241 -1.22 9.14 9.56
C GLY A 241 -0.70 7.69 9.62
N VAL A 242 0.10 7.35 10.63
CA VAL A 242 0.63 5.99 10.85
C VAL A 242 -0.01 5.31 12.05
N GLY A 243 -0.18 4.00 11.97
CA GLY A 243 -1.01 3.20 12.86
C GLY A 243 -0.48 2.91 14.27
N TYR A 244 0.64 3.49 14.71
CA TYR A 244 1.21 3.17 16.03
C TYR A 244 0.21 3.36 17.17
N THR A 245 -0.07 2.29 17.91
CA THR A 245 -0.93 2.33 19.10
C THR A 245 -0.56 1.19 20.05
N ASP A 246 -0.83 1.40 21.34
CA ASP A 246 -0.77 0.41 22.42
C ASP A 246 -2.18 -0.07 22.84
N GLU A 247 -3.25 0.45 22.22
CA GLU A 247 -4.65 0.10 22.51
C GLU A 247 -5.13 -1.15 21.73
N LEU A 248 -4.30 -1.61 20.80
CA LEU A 248 -4.46 -2.79 19.96
C LEU A 248 -3.18 -3.65 20.01
N PRO A 249 -3.31 -4.98 19.87
CA PRO A 249 -4.55 -5.71 19.66
C PRO A 249 -5.35 -5.90 20.97
N LYS A 250 -6.64 -6.23 20.88
CA LYS A 250 -7.50 -6.46 22.07
C LYS A 250 -7.16 -7.80 22.76
N PRO A 251 -7.56 -8.01 24.03
CA PRO A 251 -7.24 -9.24 24.76
C PRO A 251 -7.72 -10.54 24.11
N ASP A 252 -8.76 -10.49 23.28
CA ASP A 252 -9.32 -11.62 22.53
C ASP A 252 -8.65 -11.83 21.15
N TYR A 253 -7.52 -11.15 20.91
CA TYR A 253 -6.73 -11.28 19.69
C TYR A 253 -6.27 -12.73 19.44
N ASN A 254 -6.52 -13.19 18.22
CA ASN A 254 -6.02 -14.47 17.73
C ASN A 254 -4.95 -14.21 16.66
N PRO A 255 -3.65 -14.50 16.93
CA PRO A 255 -2.59 -14.31 15.94
C PRO A 255 -2.73 -15.19 14.70
N ASN A 256 -3.47 -16.29 14.80
CA ASN A 256 -3.73 -17.18 13.67
C ASN A 256 -4.97 -16.77 12.86
N ARG A 257 -5.78 -15.83 13.35
CA ARG A 257 -7.00 -15.39 12.68
C ARG A 257 -7.32 -13.94 13.04
N ILE A 258 -6.79 -13.03 12.23
CA ILE A 258 -6.96 -11.59 12.40
C ILE A 258 -8.34 -11.19 11.87
N ARG A 259 -9.04 -10.36 12.66
CA ARG A 259 -10.36 -9.81 12.33
C ARG A 259 -10.27 -8.29 12.09
N PRO A 260 -11.16 -7.71 11.27
CA PRO A 260 -11.27 -6.26 11.14
C PRO A 260 -11.58 -5.56 12.46
#